data_AF-A0A6J4WUL5-F1
#
_entry.id   AF-A0A6J4WUL5-F1
#
_cell.length_a   1.000
_cell.length_b   1.000
_cell.length_c   1.000
_cell.angle_alpha   90.00
_cell.angle_beta   90.00
_cell.angle_gamma   90.00
#
_symmetry.space_group_name_H-M   'P 1'
#
loop_
_entity.id
_entity.type
_entity.pdbx_description
1 polymer ?
#
loop_
_entity_poly.entity_id
_entity_poly.type
_entity_poly.pdbx_seq_one_letter_code
_entity_poly.pdbx_strand_id
1 'polypeptide(L)' 'FQNRYKSILCQEDLYLLELVRYIHLNPLRAGIVQDLKGLNKYPYCGHYALMGKTE' A
#
# COMPACT_ATOMS: atom_id res chain seq x y z
N PHE A 1 2.40 -11.18 17.73
CA PHE A 1 1.55 -11.45 16.55
C PHE A 1 0.06 -11.67 16.86
N GLN A 2 -0.34 -11.94 18.12
CA GLN A 2 -1.68 -11.72 18.73
C GLN A 2 -2.86 -11.37 17.77
N ASN A 3 -3.36 -12.32 16.97
CA ASN A 3 -4.56 -12.18 16.12
C ASN A 3 -4.60 -10.93 15.19
N ARG A 4 -3.44 -10.36 14.83
CA ARG A 4 -3.38 -9.15 13.99
C ARG A 4 -3.38 -9.43 12.49
N TYR A 5 -3.23 -10.70 12.10
CA TYR A 5 -3.26 -11.10 10.70
C TYR A 5 -4.65 -11.58 10.30
N LYS A 6 -5.08 -11.15 9.12
CA LYS A 6 -6.29 -11.61 8.45
C LYS A 6 -5.87 -12.28 7.14
N SER A 7 -6.51 -13.41 6.84
CA SER A 7 -6.39 -14.07 5.54
C SER A 7 -7.78 -14.08 4.92
N ILE A 8 -7.91 -13.44 3.76
CA ILE A 8 -9.17 -13.23 3.05
C ILE A 8 -8.92 -13.64 1.60
N LEU A 9 -9.76 -14.51 1.06
CA LEU A 9 -9.69 -14.89 -0.35
C LEU A 9 -10.25 -13.74 -1.20
N CYS A 10 -9.42 -13.21 -2.09
CA CYS A 10 -9.85 -12.21 -3.07
C CYS A 10 -10.41 -12.94 -4.30
N GLN A 11 -11.72 -12.84 -4.53
CA GLN A 11 -12.40 -13.52 -5.64
C GLN A 11 -12.73 -12.60 -6.80
N GLU A 12 -12.71 -11.28 -6.57
CA GLU A 12 -13.05 -10.26 -7.55
C GLU A 12 -11.86 -9.33 -7.81
N ASP A 13 -11.61 -9.04 -9.08
CA ASP A 13 -10.51 -8.14 -9.49
C ASP A 13 -10.69 -6.73 -8.93
N LEU A 14 -11.92 -6.23 -8.86
CA LEU A 14 -12.21 -4.91 -8.27
C LEU A 14 -11.77 -4.85 -6.80
N TYR A 15 -12.10 -5.90 -6.03
CA TYR A 15 -11.71 -5.99 -4.63
C TYR A 15 -10.18 -6.09 -4.47
N LEU A 16 -9.52 -6.85 -5.33
CA LEU A 16 -8.05 -6.91 -5.37
C LEU A 16 -7.44 -5.52 -5.62
N LEU A 17 -7.94 -4.79 -6.62
CA LEU A 17 -7.45 -3.46 -6.95
C LEU A 17 -7.68 -2.45 -5.81
N GLU A 18 -8.80 -2.55 -5.11
CA GLU A 18 -9.09 -1.75 -3.92
C GLU A 18 -8.11 -2.04 -2.77
N LEU A 19 -7.87 -3.31 -2.48
CA LEU A 19 -6.93 -3.73 -1.44
C LEU A 19 -5.50 -3.28 -1.74
N VAL A 20 -5.05 -3.43 -2.99
CA VAL A 20 -3.73 -2.95 -3.42
C VAL A 20 -3.62 -1.44 -3.19
N ARG A 21 -4.59 -0.64 -3.64
CA ARG A 21 -4.57 0.82 -3.38
C ARG A 21 -4.58 1.14 -1.90
N TYR A 22 -5.39 0.43 -1.11
CA TYR A 22 -5.48 0.62 0.33
C TYR A 22 -4.12 0.39 1.02
N ILE A 23 -3.48 -0.74 0.75
CA ILE A 23 -2.19 -1.10 1.34
C ILE A 23 -1.13 -0.06 0.99
N HIS A 24 -1.05 0.32 -0.29
CA HIS A 24 0.00 1.23 -0.76
C HIS A 24 -0.20 2.68 -0.29
N LEU A 25 -1.44 3.12 -0.08
CA LEU A 25 -1.75 4.44 0.47
C LEU A 25 -1.75 4.49 2.01
N ASN A 26 -1.60 3.35 2.68
CA ASN A 26 -1.63 3.30 4.14
C ASN A 26 -0.57 4.18 4.82
N PRO A 27 0.70 4.25 4.35
CA PRO A 27 1.69 5.14 4.98
C PRO A 27 1.28 6.61 4.94
N LEU A 28 0.60 7.05 3.87
CA LEU A 28 0.05 8.40 3.76
C LEU A 28 -1.12 8.59 4.73
N ARG A 29 -2.07 7.65 4.74
CA ARG A 29 -3.26 7.69 5.62
C ARG A 29 -2.91 7.63 7.10
N ALA A 30 -1.85 6.89 7.45
CA ALA A 30 -1.33 6.79 8.80
C ALA A 30 -0.46 8.00 9.21
N GLY A 31 -0.24 8.98 8.31
CA GLY A 31 0.57 10.16 8.58
C GLY A 31 2.08 9.90 8.67
N ILE A 32 2.56 8.73 8.22
CA ILE A 32 3.98 8.38 8.22
C ILE A 32 4.74 9.20 7.15
N VAL A 33 4.06 9.51 6.05
CA VAL A 33 4.54 10.43 5.01
C VAL A 33 3.54 11.56 4.81
N GLN A 34 4.03 12.74 4.46
CA GLN A 34 3.20 13.96 4.37
C GLN A 34 2.38 14.04 3.08
N ASP A 35 2.91 13.52 1.98
CA ASP A 35 2.29 13.63 0.66
C ASP A 35 2.67 12.45 -0.26
N LEU A 36 2.12 12.45 -1.48
CA LEU A 36 2.44 11.45 -2.49
C LEU A 36 3.92 11.50 -2.93
N LYS A 37 4.58 12.67 -2.86
CA LYS A 37 6.01 12.77 -3.22
C LYS A 37 6.87 12.02 -2.20
N GLY A 38 6.56 12.15 -0.91
CA GLY A 38 7.15 11.36 0.16
C GLY A 38 6.84 9.87 0.01
N LEU A 39 5.59 9.52 -0.29
CA LEU A 39 5.19 8.13 -0.51
C LEU A 39 5.96 7.47 -1.67
N ASN A 40 6.25 8.22 -2.73
CA ASN A 40 7.05 7.75 -3.88
C ASN A 40 8.51 7.40 -3.54
N LYS A 41 9.01 7.80 -2.37
CA LYS A 41 10.37 7.52 -1.92
C LYS A 41 10.39 6.66 -0.66
N TYR A 42 9.22 6.21 -0.19
CA TYR A 42 9.11 5.54 1.09
C TYR A 42 9.52 4.05 0.94
N PRO A 43 10.64 3.62 1.53
CA PRO A 43 11.23 2.31 1.23
C PRO A 43 10.43 1.14 1.84
N TYR A 44 9.60 1.40 2.85
CA TYR A 44 8.82 0.37 3.55
C TYR A 44 7.42 0.17 2.93
N CYS A 45 7.23 0.56 1.67
CA CYS A 45 6.02 0.30 0.89
C CYS A 45 6.39 0.16 -0.60
N GLY A 46 5.81 -0.82 -1.30
CA GLY A 46 6.05 -1.01 -2.74
C GLY A 46 5.36 0.02 -3.66
N HIS A 47 4.92 1.17 -3.16
CA HIS A 47 4.16 2.15 -3.94
C HIS A 47 4.98 2.68 -5.13
N TYR A 48 6.26 2.99 -4.92
CA TYR A 48 7.13 3.50 -5.98
C TYR A 48 7.29 2.50 -7.14
N ALA A 49 7.44 1.20 -6.82
CA ALA A 49 7.52 0.13 -7.81
C ALA A 49 6.23 0.01 -8.64
N LEU A 50 5.05 0.09 -8.00
CA LEU A 50 3.77 0.12 -8.73
C LEU A 50 3.64 1.33 -9.66
N MET A 51 4.24 2.46 -9.30
CA MET A 51 4.25 3.67 -10.11
C MET A 51 5.32 3.65 -11.21
N GLY A 52 6.03 2.54 -11.40
CA GLY A 52 7.09 2.41 -12.40
C GLY A 52 8.31 3.28 -12.11
N LYS A 53 8.49 3.70 -10.85
CA LYS A 53 9.67 4.45 -10.42
C LYS A 53 10.72 3.44 -10.00
N THR A 54 11.86 3.43 -10.68
CA THR A 54 13.06 2.71 -10.26
C THR A 54 13.91 3.63 -9.39
N GLU A 55 14.59 3.05 -8.40
CA GLU A 55 15.67 3.76 -7.67
C GLU A 55 16.74 4.28 -8.63
#